data_AF-A0A9E0TYD3-F1
#
_entry.id   AF-A0A9E0TYD3-F1
#
_cell.length_a   1.000
_cell.length_b   1.000
_cell.length_c   1.000
_cell.angle_alpha   90.00
_cell.angle_beta   90.00
_cell.angle_gamma   90.00
#
_symmetry.space_group_name_H-M   'P 1'
#
loop_
_entity.id
_entity.type
_entity.pdbx_description
1 polymer ?
#
loop_
_entity_poly.entity_id
_entity_poly.type
_entity_poly.pdbx_seq_one_letter_code
_entity_poly.pdbx_strand_id
1 'polypeptide(L)'
;MKFCILWLLFASCVCPQFVHAESVVSFEPRDDMARLDGLITGTEENLRREKALREILIEYKKAETEAIKNPNDSDKLSKLVQLAKKAYNAIVEASLEDYFSPQFLEELKKLSQIAERKNVPAPK
;
A
#
# COMPACT_ATOMS: atom_id res chain seq x y z
N MET A 1 5.76 19.88 -58.18
CA MET A 1 4.34 20.29 -58.30
C MET A 1 3.95 20.85 -56.94
N LYS A 2 4.12 22.15 -56.64
CA LYS A 2 3.14 23.24 -56.84
C LYS A 2 1.70 22.79 -56.62
N PHE A 3 1.08 23.17 -55.49
CA PHE A 3 -0.18 23.93 -55.42
C PHE A 3 -0.50 24.34 -53.98
N CYS A 4 -0.26 25.62 -53.66
CA CYS A 4 -1.08 26.40 -52.74
C CYS A 4 -2.47 26.58 -53.34
N ILE A 5 -3.51 26.67 -52.51
CA ILE A 5 -4.74 27.51 -52.56
C ILE A 5 -5.62 26.97 -51.41
N LEU A 6 -5.70 27.60 -50.24
CA LEU A 6 -6.47 28.82 -49.91
C LEU A 6 -7.99 28.60 -50.01
N TRP A 7 -8.60 28.09 -48.94
CA TRP A 7 -10.02 28.34 -48.63
C TRP A 7 -10.17 28.75 -47.15
N LEU A 8 -10.12 30.07 -46.96
CA LEU A 8 -10.89 30.75 -45.91
C LEU A 8 -12.37 30.54 -46.21
N LEU A 9 -13.11 29.89 -45.31
CA LEU A 9 -14.52 30.19 -45.14
C LEU A 9 -14.87 30.22 -43.65
N PHE A 10 -15.18 31.44 -43.24
CA PHE A 10 -15.99 31.80 -42.09
C PHE A 10 -17.24 30.90 -42.01
N ALA A 11 -17.33 30.11 -40.95
CA ALA A 11 -18.60 29.67 -40.41
C ALA A 11 -18.70 30.23 -39.00
N SER A 12 -19.28 31.43 -38.91
CA SER A 12 -19.84 32.00 -37.70
C SER A 12 -20.95 31.08 -37.20
N CYS A 13 -20.57 30.06 -36.41
CA CYS A 13 -21.53 29.27 -35.67
C CYS A 13 -21.83 30.00 -34.36
N VAL A 14 -22.97 30.68 -34.38
CA VAL A 14 -23.77 31.15 -33.24
C VAL A 14 -23.46 30.34 -31.98
N CYS A 15 -22.84 30.96 -30.98
CA CYS A 15 -22.77 30.39 -29.64
C CYS A 15 -24.21 30.32 -29.10
N PRO A 16 -24.82 29.16 -28.85
CA PRO A 16 -25.97 29.14 -27.98
C PRO A 16 -25.45 29.55 -26.60
N GLN A 17 -25.96 30.67 -26.08
CA GLN A 17 -25.91 30.97 -24.65
C GLN A 17 -26.69 29.86 -23.96
N PHE A 18 -25.99 28.76 -23.66
CA PHE A 18 -26.50 27.75 -22.76
C PHE A 18 -26.44 28.38 -21.39
N VAL A 19 -27.56 28.95 -20.98
CA VAL A 19 -27.86 29.26 -19.59
C VAL A 19 -27.73 27.91 -18.88
N HIS A 20 -26.56 27.62 -18.33
CA HIS A 20 -26.48 26.65 -17.24
C HIS A 20 -27.28 27.29 -16.12
N ALA A 21 -28.54 26.88 -16.04
CA ALA A 21 -29.28 26.86 -14.80
C ALA A 21 -28.27 26.37 -13.77
N GLU A 22 -27.84 27.30 -12.92
CA GLU A 22 -27.06 27.02 -11.74
C GLU A 22 -27.92 26.04 -10.96
N SER A 23 -27.67 24.75 -11.18
CA SER A 23 -28.24 23.71 -10.35
C SER A 23 -27.74 24.10 -8.98
N VAL A 24 -28.64 24.66 -8.19
CA VAL A 24 -28.47 24.85 -6.76
C VAL A 24 -27.93 23.51 -6.30
N VAL A 25 -26.61 23.45 -6.09
CA VAL A 25 -25.98 22.29 -5.53
C VAL A 25 -26.72 22.15 -4.22
N SER A 26 -27.58 21.12 -4.13
CA SER A 26 -28.21 20.81 -2.87
C SER A 26 -27.03 20.50 -1.98
N PHE A 27 -26.66 21.48 -1.16
CA PHE A 27 -25.74 21.31 -0.08
C PHE A 27 -26.50 20.44 0.89
N GLU A 28 -26.54 19.13 0.63
CA GLU A 28 -26.66 18.19 1.71
C GLU A 28 -25.55 18.60 2.66
N PRO A 29 -25.88 19.02 3.90
CA PRO A 29 -24.85 19.23 4.88
C PRO A 29 -24.23 17.86 5.12
N ARG A 30 -23.21 17.53 4.32
CA ARG A 30 -22.24 16.49 4.65
C ARG A 30 -21.75 16.92 6.01
N ASP A 31 -22.07 16.13 7.01
CA ASP A 31 -21.67 16.40 8.37
C ASP A 31 -20.14 16.35 8.40
N ASP A 32 -19.53 17.52 8.26
CA ASP A 32 -18.09 17.66 8.19
C ASP A 32 -17.46 17.19 9.50
N MET A 33 -18.21 17.20 10.62
CA MET A 33 -17.76 16.59 11.88
C MET A 33 -17.70 15.07 11.75
N ALA A 34 -18.74 14.42 11.22
CA ALA A 34 -18.71 12.97 10.98
C ALA A 34 -17.58 12.55 10.01
N ARG A 35 -17.25 13.40 9.02
CA ARG A 35 -16.09 13.18 8.14
C ARG A 35 -14.77 13.30 8.89
N LEU A 36 -14.63 14.31 9.76
CA LEU A 36 -13.46 14.47 10.61
C LEU A 36 -13.31 13.28 11.57
N ASP A 37 -14.39 12.79 12.18
CA ASP A 37 -14.38 11.62 13.05
C ASP A 37 -13.92 10.36 12.30
N GLY A 38 -14.37 10.19 11.05
CA GLY A 38 -13.90 9.12 10.18
C GLY A 38 -12.40 9.21 9.88
N LEU A 39 -11.90 10.42 9.61
CA LEU A 39 -10.46 10.65 9.39
C LEU A 39 -9.63 10.39 10.66
N ILE A 40 -10.12 10.81 11.82
CA ILE A 40 -9.48 10.56 13.12
C ILE A 40 -9.39 9.06 13.36
N THR A 41 -10.51 8.34 13.24
CA THR A 41 -10.58 6.90 13.45
C THR A 41 -9.63 6.14 12.50
N GLY A 42 -9.62 6.51 11.22
CA GLY A 42 -8.71 5.92 10.24
C GLY A 42 -7.24 6.18 10.57
N THR A 43 -6.91 7.39 11.04
CA THR A 43 -5.55 7.77 11.44
C THR A 43 -5.09 7.00 12.68
N GLU A 44 -5.97 6.85 13.68
CA GLU A 44 -5.67 6.08 14.89
C GLU A 44 -5.42 4.60 14.59
N GLU A 45 -6.21 4.01 13.70
CA GLU A 45 -6.04 2.62 13.28
C GLU A 45 -4.75 2.41 12.49
N ASN A 46 -4.36 3.36 11.64
CA ASN A 46 -3.07 3.34 10.96
C ASN A 46 -1.92 3.42 11.96
N LEU A 47 -1.98 4.36 12.91
CA LEU A 47 -0.98 4.50 13.96
C LEU A 47 -0.85 3.22 14.81
N ARG A 48 -1.98 2.56 15.10
CA ARG A 48 -1.99 1.28 15.83
C ARG A 48 -1.27 0.19 15.04
N ARG A 49 -1.53 0.09 13.73
CA ARG A 49 -0.86 -0.88 12.83
C ARG A 49 0.64 -0.61 12.71
N GLU A 50 1.04 0.63 12.56
CA GLU A 50 2.45 1.05 12.51
C GLU A 50 3.20 0.70 13.80
N LYS A 51 2.60 0.96 14.97
CA LYS A 51 3.16 0.56 16.27
C LYS A 51 3.32 -0.95 16.36
N ALA A 52 2.33 -1.72 15.92
CA ALA A 52 2.44 -3.18 15.89
C ALA A 52 3.56 -3.67 14.96
N LEU A 53 3.68 -3.08 13.76
CA LEU A 53 4.75 -3.38 12.81
C LEU A 53 6.13 -3.08 13.42
N ARG A 54 6.29 -1.96 14.13
CA ARG A 54 7.54 -1.63 14.82
C ARG A 54 7.97 -2.73 15.79
N GLU A 55 7.07 -3.24 16.61
CA GLU A 55 7.39 -4.31 17.56
C GLU A 55 7.78 -5.61 16.83
N ILE A 56 7.08 -5.95 15.74
CA ILE A 56 7.41 -7.11 14.89
C ILE A 56 8.83 -6.96 14.30
N LEU A 57 9.20 -5.78 13.81
CA LEU A 57 10.53 -5.52 13.26
C LEU A 57 11.64 -5.58 14.31
N ILE A 58 11.37 -5.12 15.53
CA ILE A 58 12.29 -5.27 16.67
C ILE A 58 12.54 -6.75 16.96
N GLU A 59 11.48 -7.56 17.02
CA GLU A 59 11.59 -9.01 17.25
C GLU A 59 12.32 -9.71 16.09
N TYR A 60 12.01 -9.33 14.84
CA TYR A 60 12.68 -9.83 13.65
C TYR A 60 14.20 -9.60 13.73
N LYS A 61 14.65 -8.39 14.08
CA LYS A 61 16.08 -8.07 14.20
C LYS A 61 16.80 -8.83 15.32
N LYS A 62 16.11 -9.09 16.43
CA LYS A 62 16.63 -9.97 17.49
C LYS A 62 16.79 -11.40 16.97
N ALA A 63 15.77 -11.94 16.30
CA ALA A 63 15.80 -13.29 15.73
C ALA A 63 16.86 -13.43 14.64
N GLU A 64 17.04 -12.42 13.79
CA GLU A 64 18.08 -12.35 12.75
C GLU A 64 19.47 -12.49 13.39
N THR A 65 19.73 -11.71 14.45
CA THR A 65 20.99 -11.77 15.19
C THR A 65 21.23 -13.15 15.82
N GLU A 66 20.20 -13.76 16.42
CA GLU A 66 20.29 -15.09 17.03
C GLU A 66 20.55 -16.20 16.00
N ALA A 67 19.89 -16.13 14.85
CA ALA A 67 20.03 -17.08 13.75
C ALA A 67 21.41 -16.99 13.10
N ILE A 68 21.96 -15.77 12.93
CA ILE A 68 23.33 -15.58 12.43
C ILE A 68 24.36 -16.18 13.40
N LYS A 69 24.15 -16.03 14.71
CA LYS A 69 25.04 -16.61 15.73
C LYS A 69 24.96 -18.13 15.80
N ASN A 70 23.80 -18.71 15.48
CA ASN A 70 23.53 -20.15 15.59
C ASN A 70 22.92 -20.69 14.29
N PRO A 71 23.68 -20.74 13.18
CA PRO A 71 23.13 -21.06 11.85
C PRO A 71 22.65 -22.52 11.71
N ASN A 72 23.05 -23.41 12.62
CA ASN A 72 22.62 -24.80 12.64
C ASN A 72 21.39 -25.04 13.53
N ASP A 73 20.91 -24.02 14.23
CA ASP A 73 19.74 -24.11 15.10
C ASP A 73 18.45 -23.90 14.28
N SER A 74 17.75 -25.01 14.01
CA SER A 74 16.53 -25.01 13.22
C SER A 74 15.41 -24.18 13.82
N ASP A 75 15.35 -24.07 15.15
CA ASP A 75 14.29 -23.35 15.85
C ASP A 75 14.48 -21.84 15.72
N LYS A 76 15.73 -21.38 15.82
CA LYS A 76 16.09 -19.98 15.58
C LYS A 76 15.84 -19.57 14.14
N LEU A 77 16.22 -20.41 13.18
CA LEU A 77 15.92 -20.19 11.76
C LEU A 77 14.41 -20.18 11.48
N SER A 78 13.66 -21.10 12.08
CA SER A 78 12.20 -21.15 11.96
C SER A 78 11.56 -19.88 12.50
N LYS A 79 11.97 -19.42 13.69
CA LYS A 79 11.49 -18.17 14.29
C LYS A 79 11.77 -16.96 13.40
N LEU A 80 12.98 -16.85 12.85
CA LEU A 80 13.34 -15.79 11.91
C LEU A 80 12.40 -15.78 10.70
N VAL A 81 12.20 -16.94 10.07
CA VAL A 81 11.34 -17.11 8.90
C VAL A 81 9.88 -16.72 9.20
N GLN A 82 9.34 -17.11 10.36
CA GLN A 82 7.98 -16.72 10.77
C GLN A 82 7.84 -15.22 11.02
N LEU A 83 8.82 -14.61 11.68
CA LEU A 83 8.83 -13.16 11.92
C LEU A 83 8.98 -12.37 10.61
N ALA A 84 9.79 -12.88 9.67
CA ALA A 84 9.93 -12.27 8.35
C ALA A 84 8.60 -12.27 7.59
N LYS A 85 7.88 -13.40 7.60
CA LYS A 85 6.52 -13.50 7.03
C LYS A 85 5.57 -12.49 7.68
N LYS A 86 5.55 -12.44 9.01
CA LYS A 86 4.68 -11.52 9.76
C LYS A 86 4.99 -10.05 9.43
N ALA A 87 6.27 -9.69 9.35
CA ALA A 87 6.72 -8.36 8.98
C ALA A 87 6.32 -8.00 7.55
N TYR A 88 6.59 -8.88 6.59
CA TYR A 88 6.24 -8.66 5.18
C TYR A 88 4.74 -8.41 5.01
N ASN A 89 3.91 -9.28 5.58
CA ASN A 89 2.46 -9.15 5.49
C ASN A 89 1.97 -7.85 6.14
N ALA A 90 2.49 -7.50 7.32
CA ALA A 90 2.11 -6.27 8.00
C ALA A 90 2.50 -5.01 7.21
N ILE A 91 3.62 -5.02 6.48
CA ILE A 91 4.03 -3.91 5.60
C ILE A 91 3.05 -3.78 4.44
N VAL A 92 2.73 -4.89 3.76
CA VAL A 92 1.82 -4.91 2.60
C VAL A 92 0.39 -4.52 3.00
N GLU A 93 -0.11 -5.07 4.11
CA GLU A 93 -1.45 -4.76 4.64
C GLU A 93 -1.61 -3.29 5.08
N ALA A 94 -0.50 -2.65 5.46
CA ALA A 94 -0.47 -1.23 5.81
C ALA A 94 -0.10 -0.32 4.63
N SER A 95 0.18 -0.87 3.45
CA SER A 95 0.64 -0.14 2.27
C SER A 95 1.89 0.72 2.53
N LEU A 96 2.85 0.15 3.27
CA LEU A 96 4.07 0.84 3.71
C LEU A 96 5.32 0.47 2.88
N GLU A 97 5.18 -0.23 1.76
CA GLU A 97 6.29 -0.73 0.96
C GLU A 97 7.28 0.37 0.56
N ASP A 98 6.79 1.55 0.20
CA ASP A 98 7.61 2.68 -0.24
C ASP A 98 8.53 3.26 0.86
N TYR A 99 8.28 2.91 2.12
CA TYR A 99 9.09 3.36 3.27
C TYR A 99 10.28 2.43 3.57
N PHE A 100 10.37 1.29 2.89
CA PHE A 100 11.43 0.30 3.10
C PHE A 100 12.29 0.15 1.84
N SER A 101 13.54 -0.25 2.03
CA SER A 101 14.41 -0.50 0.87
C SER A 101 13.91 -1.73 0.07
N PRO A 102 13.99 -1.70 -1.27
CA PRO A 102 13.60 -2.84 -2.10
C PRO A 102 14.34 -4.13 -1.74
N GLN A 103 15.61 -4.02 -1.33
CA GLN A 103 16.43 -5.16 -0.92
C GLN A 103 15.86 -5.82 0.35
N PHE A 104 15.48 -5.01 1.35
CA PHE A 104 14.90 -5.52 2.59
C PHE A 104 13.56 -6.21 2.35
N LEU A 105 12.69 -5.62 1.51
CA LEU A 105 11.41 -6.22 1.16
C LEU A 105 11.57 -7.55 0.42
N GLU A 106 12.55 -7.63 -0.50
CA GLU A 106 12.83 -8.86 -1.24
C GLU A 106 13.38 -9.97 -0.32
N GLU A 107 14.21 -9.62 0.68
CA GLU A 107 14.67 -10.56 1.71
C GLU A 107 13.50 -11.09 2.54
N LEU A 108 12.65 -10.21 3.06
CA LEU A 108 11.46 -10.60 3.83
C LEU A 108 10.52 -11.49 3.01
N LYS A 109 10.31 -11.16 1.73
CA LYS A 109 9.49 -11.94 0.80
C LYS A 109 10.06 -13.34 0.54
N LYS A 110 11.37 -13.46 0.36
CA LYS A 110 12.01 -14.79 0.20
C LYS A 110 11.83 -15.64 1.45
N LEU A 111 12.06 -15.05 2.62
CA LEU A 111 11.86 -15.73 3.90
C LEU A 111 10.39 -16.11 4.10
N SER A 112 9.44 -15.25 3.72
CA SER A 112 8.01 -15.55 3.85
C SER A 112 7.57 -16.75 3.01
N GLN A 113 8.10 -16.88 1.78
CA GLN A 113 7.85 -18.02 0.91
C GLN A 113 8.41 -19.34 1.49
N ILE A 114 9.52 -19.29 2.21
CA ILE A 114 10.08 -20.47 2.91
C ILE A 114 9.12 -20.92 4.03
N ALA A 115 8.52 -19.98 4.76
CA ALA A 115 7.54 -20.26 5.81
C ALA A 115 6.30 -21.01 5.27
N GLU A 116 5.89 -20.69 4.05
CA GLU A 116 4.71 -21.29 3.40
C GLU A 116 4.98 -22.72 2.94
N ARG A 117 6.15 -22.98 2.36
CA ARG A 117 6.53 -24.31 1.87
C ARG A 117 6.63 -25.35 3.00
N LYS A 118 7.03 -24.94 4.21
CA LYS A 118 7.09 -25.83 5.38
C LYS A 118 5.71 -26.22 5.94
N ASN A 119 4.63 -25.54 5.54
CA ASN A 119 3.26 -25.83 6.01
C ASN A 119 2.42 -26.60 4.98
N VAL A 120 3.01 -27.11 3.90
CA VAL A 120 2.29 -27.93 2.91
C VAL A 120 2.15 -29.36 3.45
N PRO A 121 0.93 -29.89 3.67
CA PRO A 121 0.74 -31.28 4.08
C PRO A 121 1.25 -32.23 2.98
N ALA A 122 1.96 -33.29 3.38
CA ALA A 122 2.45 -34.30 2.44
C ALA A 122 1.27 -34.93 1.66
N PRO A 123 1.41 -35.16 0.34
CA PRO A 123 0.39 -35.86 -0.43
C PRO A 123 0.22 -37.28 0.16
N LYS A 124 -1.04 -37.64 0.44
CA LYS A 124 -1.43 -38.99 0.88
C LYS A 124 -1.15 -40.03 -0.19
#